data_AF-A0A7W4E4X9-F1
#
_entry.id   AF-A0A7W4E4X9-F1
#
_cell.length_a   1.000
_cell.length_b   1.000
_cell.length_c   1.000
_cell.angle_alpha   90.00
_cell.angle_beta   90.00
_cell.angle_gamma   90.00
#
_symmetry.space_group_name_H-M   'P 1'
#
loop_
_entity.id
_entity.type
_entity.pdbx_description
1 polymer ?
#
loop_
_entity_poly.entity_id
_entity_poly.type
_entity_poly.pdbx_seq_one_letter_code
_entity_poly.pdbx_strand_id
1 'polypeptide(L)'
;PGAYALQWHVMKDLKKQGKLRYNLWGIAPAGQKNHKFAGVTTFKSGFGGEKFDYLHAHDLPVKKLHYGLIRLVEDARRKKRHL
;
A
#
# COMPACT_ATOMS: atom_id res chain seq x y z
N PRO A 1 -8.66 -21.35 3.53
CA PRO A 1 -7.99 -21.22 2.21
C PRO A 1 -8.76 -20.47 1.09
N GLY A 2 -9.93 -19.86 1.35
CA GLY A 2 -10.75 -19.22 0.30
C GLY A 2 -10.13 -17.98 -0.36
N ALA A 3 -9.30 -17.21 0.37
CA ALA A 3 -8.71 -15.98 -0.17
C ALA A 3 -7.78 -16.24 -1.37
N TYR A 4 -6.95 -17.30 -1.32
CA TYR A 4 -6.07 -17.68 -2.45
C TYR A 4 -6.89 -18.13 -3.67
N ALA A 5 -7.92 -18.94 -3.46
CA ALA A 5 -8.80 -19.42 -4.53
C ALA A 5 -9.54 -18.27 -5.21
N LEU A 6 -10.02 -17.30 -4.44
CA LEU A 6 -10.66 -16.09 -4.96
C LEU A 6 -9.69 -15.28 -5.84
N GLN A 7 -8.49 -14.98 -5.33
CA GLN A 7 -7.50 -14.21 -6.08
C GLN A 7 -7.07 -14.94 -7.36
N TRP A 8 -6.91 -16.26 -7.31
CA TRP A 8 -6.65 -17.07 -8.49
C TRP A 8 -7.77 -16.99 -9.54
N HIS A 9 -9.03 -17.05 -9.09
CA HIS A 9 -10.18 -16.91 -10.00
C HIS A 9 -10.19 -15.55 -10.69
N VAL A 10 -9.97 -14.47 -9.93
CA VAL A 10 -9.87 -13.10 -10.46
C VAL A 10 -8.76 -12.98 -11.50
N MET A 11 -7.57 -13.54 -11.25
CA MET A 11 -6.47 -13.53 -12.21
C MET A 11 -6.82 -14.25 -13.52
N LYS A 12 -7.54 -15.37 -13.46
CA LYS A 12 -8.00 -16.09 -14.65
C LYS A 12 -9.01 -15.26 -15.46
N ASP A 13 -9.95 -14.60 -14.78
CA ASP A 13 -10.95 -13.77 -15.47
C ASP A 13 -10.33 -12.54 -16.12
N LEU A 14 -9.41 -11.87 -15.44
CA LEU A 14 -8.66 -10.75 -16.00
C LEU A 14 -7.83 -11.17 -17.23
N LYS A 15 -7.24 -12.37 -17.18
CA LYS A 15 -6.52 -12.94 -18.34
C LYS A 15 -7.47 -13.18 -19.52
N LYS A 16 -8.67 -13.72 -19.30
CA LYS A 16 -9.68 -13.89 -20.36
C LYS A 16 -10.11 -12.56 -20.98
N GLN A 17 -10.14 -11.49 -20.19
CA GLN A 17 -10.43 -10.13 -20.64
C GLN A 17 -9.22 -9.41 -21.30
N GLY A 18 -8.10 -10.11 -21.51
CA GLY A 18 -6.89 -9.53 -22.10
C GLY A 18 -6.19 -8.49 -21.22
N LYS A 19 -6.44 -8.46 -19.92
CA LYS A 19 -5.77 -7.51 -19.01
C LYS A 19 -4.34 -7.98 -18.73
N LEU A 20 -3.39 -7.06 -18.90
CA LEU A 20 -1.96 -7.35 -18.76
C LEU A 20 -1.44 -7.17 -17.32
N ARG A 21 -2.16 -6.42 -16.48
CA ARG A 21 -1.70 -6.05 -15.14
C ARG A 21 -2.84 -6.23 -14.13
N TYR A 22 -2.51 -6.84 -13.00
CA TYR A 22 -3.40 -6.93 -11.84
C TYR A 22 -2.69 -6.35 -10.61
N ASN A 23 -3.25 -5.29 -10.04
CA ASN A 23 -2.66 -4.58 -8.91
C ASN A 23 -3.34 -5.02 -7.60
N LEU A 24 -2.57 -5.66 -6.71
CA LEU A 24 -3.02 -6.06 -5.39
C LEU A 24 -2.93 -4.93 -4.35
N TRP A 25 -2.52 -3.73 -4.75
CA TRP A 25 -2.41 -2.52 -3.92
C TRP A 25 -1.36 -2.65 -2.80
N GLY A 26 -1.44 -1.73 -1.82
CA GLY A 26 -0.40 -1.52 -0.82
C GLY A 26 0.00 -2.76 -0.01
N ILE A 27 1.29 -2.81 0.27
CA ILE A 27 1.97 -3.73 1.17
C ILE A 27 2.74 -2.94 2.22
N ALA A 28 3.27 -3.63 3.23
CA ALA A 28 4.18 -3.04 4.19
C ALA A 28 5.49 -2.62 3.49
N PRO A 29 6.14 -1.54 3.96
CA PRO A 29 7.46 -1.16 3.49
C PRO A 29 8.48 -2.29 3.69
N ALA A 30 9.53 -2.30 2.86
CA ALA A 30 10.60 -3.28 2.98
C ALA A 30 11.24 -3.25 4.38
N GLY A 31 11.55 -4.44 4.92
CA GLY A 31 12.20 -4.59 6.23
C GLY A 31 11.30 -4.46 7.46
N GLN A 32 10.04 -4.01 7.32
CA GLN A 32 9.16 -3.78 8.48
C GLN A 32 8.30 -5.00 8.84
N LYS A 33 8.90 -6.00 9.49
CA LYS A 33 8.20 -7.26 9.89
C LYS A 33 7.07 -7.05 10.91
N ASN A 34 7.16 -6.02 11.75
CA ASN A 34 6.16 -5.69 12.77
C ASN A 34 5.10 -4.69 12.26
N HIS A 35 5.11 -4.36 10.96
CA HIS A 35 4.12 -3.46 10.40
C HIS A 35 2.73 -4.12 10.39
N LYS A 36 1.68 -3.33 10.61
CA LYS A 36 0.27 -3.79 10.59
C LYS A 36 -0.14 -4.56 9.32
N PHE A 37 0.57 -4.33 8.22
CA PHE A 37 0.32 -5.00 6.94
C PHE A 37 1.28 -6.17 6.65
N ALA A 38 2.09 -6.62 7.61
CA ALA A 38 3.05 -7.71 7.38
C ALA A 38 2.36 -8.99 6.89
N GLY A 39 1.28 -9.44 7.53
CA GLY A 39 0.54 -10.63 7.09
C GLY A 39 -0.08 -10.49 5.70
N VAL A 40 -0.68 -9.33 5.41
CA VAL A 40 -1.23 -9.01 4.09
C VAL A 40 -0.13 -8.94 3.03
N THR A 41 1.06 -8.48 3.41
CA THR A 41 2.24 -8.41 2.54
C THR A 41 2.69 -9.81 2.17
N THR A 42 2.83 -10.72 3.14
CA THR A 42 3.17 -12.12 2.89
C THR A 42 2.17 -12.80 1.96
N PHE A 43 0.87 -12.55 2.17
CA PHE A 43 -0.19 -13.05 1.28
C PHE A 43 -0.01 -12.54 -0.15
N LYS A 44 0.12 -11.21 -0.34
CA LYS A 44 0.22 -10.59 -1.66
C LYS A 44 1.53 -10.92 -2.39
N SER A 45 2.65 -10.97 -1.67
CA SER A 45 3.95 -11.32 -2.26
C SER A 45 4.03 -12.78 -2.68
N GLY A 46 3.23 -13.66 -2.06
CA GLY A 46 3.19 -15.09 -2.39
C GLY A 46 2.71 -15.40 -3.82
N PHE A 47 2.07 -14.46 -4.51
CA PHE A 47 1.62 -14.63 -5.90
C PHE A 47 2.72 -14.39 -6.94
N GLY A 48 3.94 -14.04 -6.54
CA GLY A 48 5.09 -13.91 -7.45
C GLY A 48 5.09 -12.66 -8.34
N GLY A 49 4.31 -11.64 -8.01
CA GLY A 49 4.32 -10.35 -8.71
C GLY A 49 5.47 -9.42 -8.29
N GLU A 50 5.58 -8.28 -8.96
CA GLU A 50 6.57 -7.25 -8.68
C GLU A 50 6.07 -6.24 -7.62
N LYS A 51 7.00 -5.70 -6.83
CA LYS A 51 6.74 -4.57 -5.93
C LYS A 51 7.04 -3.28 -6.68
N PHE A 52 6.09 -2.35 -6.67
CA PHE A 52 6.23 -1.05 -7.32
C PHE A 52 6.04 0.06 -6.29
N ASP A 53 7.12 0.79 -6.02
CA ASP A 53 7.11 1.91 -5.08
C ASP A 53 6.82 3.20 -5.84
N TYR A 54 5.72 3.86 -5.46
CA TYR A 54 5.36 5.16 -5.98
C TYR A 54 6.20 6.25 -5.30
N LEU A 55 6.37 7.38 -6.00
CA LEU A 55 6.90 8.58 -5.38
C LEU A 55 6.01 9.00 -4.20
N HIS A 56 6.64 9.52 -3.15
CA HIS A 56 5.91 10.04 -2.01
C HIS A 56 4.98 11.18 -2.42
N ALA A 57 3.90 11.38 -1.67
CA ALA A 57 2.99 12.49 -1.91
C ALA A 57 3.73 13.83 -1.70
N HIS A 58 3.49 14.78 -2.61
CA HIS A 58 4.05 16.12 -2.54
C HIS A 58 2.91 17.12 -2.32
N ASP A 59 3.02 17.92 -1.25
CA ASP A 59 2.05 18.95 -0.93
C ASP A 59 2.47 20.30 -1.52
N LEU A 60 1.50 21.03 -2.08
CA LEU A 60 1.66 22.42 -2.50
C LEU A 60 0.92 23.35 -1.51
N PRO A 61 1.62 24.00 -0.56
CA PRO A 61 0.97 24.78 0.48
C PRO A 61 0.43 26.12 -0.04
N VAL A 62 -0.89 26.23 -0.20
CA VAL A 62 -1.57 27.49 -0.60
C VAL A 62 -1.50 28.55 0.52
N LYS A 63 -1.64 28.15 1.79
CA LYS A 63 -1.51 29.01 2.97
C LYS A 63 -0.44 28.46 3.91
N LYS A 64 0.77 29.02 3.87
CA LYS A 64 1.96 28.50 4.56
C LYS A 64 1.78 28.32 6.07
N LEU A 65 1.16 29.29 6.75
CA LEU A 65 0.95 29.23 8.21
C LEU A 65 -0.01 28.11 8.62
N HIS A 66 -1.18 28.01 7.99
CA HIS A 66 -2.14 26.93 8.28
C HIS A 66 -1.57 25.56 7.95
N TYR A 67 -0.85 25.43 6.84
CA TYR A 67 -0.18 24.18 6.48
C TYR A 67 0.85 23.77 7.53
N GLY A 68 1.63 24.71 8.05
CA GLY A 68 2.58 24.46 9.13
C GLY A 68 1.92 23.88 10.40
N LEU A 69 0.78 24.45 10.81
CA LEU A 69 0.02 23.95 11.96
C LEU A 69 -0.51 22.53 11.74
N ILE A 70 -1.09 22.25 10.56
CA ILE A 70 -1.60 20.92 10.21
C ILE A 70 -0.45 19.91 10.18
N ARG A 71 0.67 20.24 9.54
CA ARG A 71 1.83 19.38 9.44
C ARG A 71 2.41 18.99 10.81
N LEU A 72 2.45 19.93 11.77
CA LEU A 72 2.86 19.63 13.15
C LEU A 72 1.93 18.60 13.83
N VAL A 73 0.62 18.76 13.65
CA VAL A 73 -0.37 17.82 14.19
C VAL A 73 -0.22 16.44 13.53
N GLU A 74 0.00 16.39 12.22
CA GLU A 74 0.22 15.14 11.48
C GLU A 74 1.52 14.44 11.88
N ASP A 75 2.62 15.18 12.05
CA ASP A 75 3.90 14.66 12.50
C ASP A 75 3.79 14.07 13.92
N ALA A 76 3.08 14.75 14.82
CA ALA A 76 2.80 14.24 16.16
C ALA A 76 1.95 12.94 16.11
N ARG A 77 0.91 12.91 15.26
CA ARG A 77 0.07 11.70 15.06
C ARG A 77 0.85 10.55 14.45
N ARG A 78 1.77 10.82 13.51
CA ARG A 78 2.62 9.80 12.88
C ARG A 78 3.50 9.12 13.91
N LYS A 79 4.19 9.90 14.75
CA LYS A 79 5.02 9.38 15.85
C LYS A 79 4.22 8.51 16.82
N LYS A 80 3.00 8.93 17.19
CA LYS A 80 2.12 8.15 18.09
C LYS A 80 1.65 6.82 17.47
N ARG A 81 1.48 6.76 16.16
CA ARG A 81 0.93 5.57 15.47
C ARG A 81 1.96 4.50 15.15
N HIS A 82 3.24 4.70 15.48
CA HIS A 82 4.33 3.78 15.15
C HIS A 82 4.29 3.33 13.67
N LEU A 83 4.03 4.29 12.78
CA LEU A 83 4.11 4.12 11.32
C LEU A 83 5.49 4.52 10.84
#